data_AF-A0A427XT06-F1
#
_entry.id   AF-A0A427XT06-F1
#
_cell.length_a   1.000
_cell.length_b   1.000
_cell.length_c   1.000
_cell.angle_alpha   90.00
_cell.angle_beta   90.00
_cell.angle_gamma   90.00
#
_symmetry.space_group_name_H-M   'P 1'
#
loop_
_entity.id
_entity.type
_entity.pdbx_description
1 polymer ?
#
loop_
_entity_poly.entity_id
_entity_poly.type
_entity_poly.pdbx_seq_one_letter_code
_entity_poly.pdbx_strand_id
1 'polypeptide(L)'
;MPTELLALPPSYTLVGLYRLLTDPSIREPVLAKVKHAAVRGAVVGAAYATLGWGFMSWIVKRWIVKGRVGERVTLGHGSVSMNIDLVLYTHLLLLIPQVGQIMKFFMRKNLRIARARAYALTVASRKKPQEFWGLGYIEEWQQPPVMTPEQRAAGGRSHEEKWLRWFLWWPSQMLLRQFILLPLRPELPLLLPIVIAAVRSVGTAQYLHKPYFAQKRMTKQQIWLWIEERKWAYRSFGFTSALLERLPIIGLLFSISNNIGAAMWAHDLEKRQHLFAHGILQPLPPARVGIFGSGTPRDITTEVVVAEKQIEARWSTRPVFHPQVIERPDSEYPDVAPPSYEASAAGVAAAAAAAGSSTGKSSAIKVPPPLPARTSAATTSTAVPPPLPPRHDVKLDAETSMPGAL
;
A
#
# COMPACT_ATOMS: atom_id res chain seq x y z
N MET A 1 3.60 15.60 -16.47
CA MET A 1 3.70 16.05 -15.07
C MET A 1 5.17 16.08 -14.73
N PRO A 2 5.66 17.09 -14.01
CA PRO A 2 7.07 17.17 -13.67
C PRO A 2 7.44 16.05 -12.69
N THR A 3 8.60 15.43 -12.89
CA THR A 3 9.17 14.36 -12.03
C THR A 3 9.41 14.85 -10.59
N GLU A 4 9.35 16.15 -10.36
CA GLU A 4 9.42 16.82 -9.06
C GLU A 4 8.42 16.26 -8.02
N LEU A 5 7.25 15.77 -8.45
CA LEU A 5 6.26 15.18 -7.56
C LEU A 5 6.74 13.88 -6.88
N LEU A 6 7.80 13.24 -7.40
CA LEU A 6 8.43 12.08 -6.74
C LEU A 6 9.00 12.43 -5.36
N ALA A 7 9.32 13.69 -5.09
CA ALA A 7 9.78 14.14 -3.78
C ALA A 7 8.66 14.22 -2.73
N LEU A 8 7.38 14.14 -3.13
CA LEU A 8 6.24 14.17 -2.22
C LEU A 8 5.17 13.12 -2.63
N PRO A 9 5.43 11.82 -2.45
CA PRO A 9 4.53 10.75 -2.85
C PRO A 9 3.07 10.87 -2.34
N PRO A 10 2.78 11.37 -1.12
CA PRO A 10 1.41 11.59 -0.67
C PRO A 10 0.57 12.49 -1.58
N SER A 11 1.19 13.42 -2.30
CA SER A 11 0.51 14.37 -3.18
C SER A 11 -0.24 13.71 -4.33
N TYR A 12 0.22 12.53 -4.80
CA TYR A 12 -0.45 11.79 -5.88
C TYR A 12 -1.90 11.41 -5.54
N THR A 13 -2.27 11.32 -4.26
CA THR A 13 -3.67 11.10 -3.84
C THR A 13 -4.57 12.29 -4.21
N LEU A 14 -4.09 13.51 -4.03
CA LEU A 14 -4.78 14.74 -4.40
C LEU A 14 -4.77 14.94 -5.91
N VAL A 15 -3.65 14.68 -6.58
CA VAL A 15 -3.57 14.75 -8.05
C VAL A 15 -4.54 13.74 -8.68
N GLY A 16 -4.64 12.55 -8.10
CA GLY A 16 -5.61 11.53 -8.53
C GLY A 16 -7.05 12.00 -8.39
N LEU A 17 -7.38 12.67 -7.28
CA LEU A 17 -8.71 13.25 -7.06
C LEU A 17 -9.00 14.39 -8.04
N TYR A 18 -8.07 15.34 -8.16
CA TYR A 18 -8.16 16.44 -9.10
C TYR A 18 -8.45 15.92 -10.51
N ARG A 19 -7.68 14.92 -10.96
CA ARG A 19 -7.85 14.33 -12.28
C ARG A 19 -9.18 13.60 -12.45
N LEU A 20 -9.65 12.87 -11.43
CA LEU A 20 -10.97 12.23 -11.47
C LEU A 20 -12.10 13.25 -11.64
N LEU A 21 -11.93 14.45 -11.07
CA LEU A 21 -12.93 15.51 -11.14
C LEU A 21 -12.85 16.29 -12.46
N THR A 22 -11.66 16.53 -13.00
CA THR A 22 -11.45 17.40 -14.17
C THR A 22 -11.44 16.68 -15.51
N ASP A 23 -11.03 15.40 -15.57
CA ASP A 23 -10.84 14.66 -16.84
C ASP A 23 -12.10 13.84 -17.20
N PRO A 24 -12.94 14.30 -18.15
CA PRO A 24 -14.18 13.60 -18.50
C PRO A 24 -13.92 12.24 -19.14
N SER A 25 -12.78 12.07 -19.84
CA SER A 25 -12.41 10.82 -20.52
C SER A 25 -12.21 9.66 -19.56
N ILE A 26 -11.82 9.96 -18.31
CA ILE A 26 -11.68 8.97 -17.24
C ILE A 26 -12.95 8.93 -16.38
N ARG A 27 -13.50 10.11 -16.03
CA ARG A 27 -14.63 10.24 -15.11
C ARG A 27 -15.89 9.54 -15.61
N GLU A 28 -16.29 9.76 -16.86
CA GLU A 28 -17.53 9.23 -17.42
C GLU A 28 -17.57 7.69 -17.44
N PRO A 29 -16.60 6.97 -18.04
CA PRO A 29 -16.65 5.51 -18.12
C PRO A 29 -16.47 4.82 -16.76
N VAL A 30 -15.87 5.50 -15.79
CA VAL A 30 -15.69 5.04 -14.42
C VAL A 30 -16.98 5.23 -13.61
N LEU A 31 -17.56 6.44 -13.64
CA LEU A 31 -18.81 6.74 -12.93
C LEU A 31 -20.00 5.97 -13.51
N ALA A 32 -20.07 5.81 -14.84
CA ALA A 32 -21.12 5.02 -15.48
C ALA A 32 -21.17 3.58 -14.94
N LYS A 33 -20.00 2.98 -14.66
CA LYS A 33 -19.94 1.62 -14.13
C LYS A 33 -20.43 1.51 -12.69
N VAL A 34 -20.26 2.58 -11.91
CA VAL A 34 -20.60 2.61 -10.48
C VAL A 34 -22.03 3.12 -10.24
N LYS A 35 -22.56 3.98 -11.11
CA LYS A 35 -23.84 4.70 -10.97
C LYS A 35 -24.98 3.82 -10.48
N HIS A 36 -25.31 2.74 -11.19
CA HIS A 36 -26.45 1.89 -10.82
C HIS A 36 -26.27 1.16 -9.49
N ALA A 37 -25.05 0.75 -9.16
CA ALA A 37 -24.77 0.12 -7.86
C ALA A 37 -24.83 1.14 -6.72
N ALA A 38 -24.32 2.35 -6.94
CA ALA A 38 -24.40 3.43 -5.97
C ALA A 38 -25.86 3.83 -5.70
N VAL A 39 -26.70 3.94 -6.73
CA VAL A 39 -28.13 4.23 -6.57
C VAL A 39 -28.84 3.14 -5.75
N ARG A 40 -28.61 1.85 -6.06
CA ARG A 40 -29.20 0.74 -5.28
C ARG A 40 -28.73 0.76 -3.81
N GLY A 41 -27.43 0.97 -3.59
CA GLY A 41 -26.87 1.10 -2.25
C GLY A 41 -27.43 2.30 -1.48
N ALA A 42 -27.65 3.44 -2.16
CA ALA A 42 -28.25 4.63 -1.58
C ALA A 42 -29.71 4.40 -1.19
N VAL A 43 -30.51 3.77 -2.06
CA VAL A 43 -31.92 3.45 -1.78
C VAL A 43 -32.04 2.51 -0.59
N VAL A 44 -31.24 1.43 -0.56
CA VAL A 44 -31.26 0.47 0.56
C VAL A 44 -30.71 1.10 1.84
N GLY A 45 -29.66 1.91 1.75
CA GLY A 45 -29.11 2.64 2.89
C GLY A 45 -30.09 3.65 3.48
N ALA A 46 -30.84 4.36 2.62
CA ALA A 46 -31.89 5.28 3.04
C ALA A 46 -33.05 4.54 3.71
N ALA A 47 -33.53 3.44 3.12
CA ALA A 47 -34.56 2.59 3.73
C ALA A 47 -34.12 2.02 5.09
N TYR A 48 -32.86 1.58 5.19
CA TYR A 48 -32.28 1.11 6.45
C TYR A 48 -32.27 2.22 7.51
N ALA A 49 -31.84 3.42 7.12
CA ALA A 49 -31.80 4.57 8.01
C ALA A 49 -33.18 5.01 8.52
N THR A 50 -34.18 5.03 7.64
CA THR A 50 -35.54 5.45 8.00
C THR A 50 -36.25 4.41 8.86
N LEU A 51 -36.21 3.14 8.47
CA LEU A 51 -36.85 2.04 9.21
C LEU A 51 -36.17 1.80 10.57
N GLY A 52 -34.84 1.95 10.63
CA GLY A 52 -34.07 1.79 11.87
C GLY A 52 -34.13 2.99 12.81
N TRP A 53 -34.64 4.15 12.36
CA TRP A 53 -34.55 5.41 13.09
C TRP A 53 -35.21 5.34 14.47
N GLY A 54 -36.43 4.79 14.57
CA GLY A 54 -37.17 4.70 15.83
C GLY A 54 -36.44 3.85 16.87
N PHE A 55 -35.94 2.68 16.47
CA PHE A 55 -35.18 1.79 17.34
C PHE A 55 -33.85 2.41 17.78
N MET A 56 -33.11 3.02 16.85
CA MET A 56 -31.86 3.71 17.14
C MET A 56 -32.09 4.89 18.09
N SER A 57 -33.13 5.70 17.86
CA SER A 57 -33.56 6.79 18.75
C SER A 57 -33.85 6.30 20.15
N TRP A 58 -34.54 5.17 20.30
CA TRP A 58 -34.79 4.57 21.59
C TRP A 58 -33.48 4.18 22.30
N ILE A 59 -32.56 3.49 21.61
CA ILE A 59 -31.25 3.12 22.18
C ILE A 59 -30.44 4.35 22.59
N VAL A 60 -30.28 5.31 21.68
CA VAL A 60 -29.43 6.49 21.89
C VAL A 60 -29.93 7.30 23.08
N LYS A 61 -31.24 7.57 23.14
CA LYS A 61 -31.83 8.35 24.24
C LYS A 61 -31.74 7.59 25.57
N ARG A 62 -31.98 6.27 25.57
CA ARG A 62 -32.05 5.46 26.79
C ARG A 62 -30.69 5.10 27.37
N TRP A 63 -29.72 4.74 26.53
CA TRP A 63 -28.46 4.12 26.98
C TRP A 63 -27.23 5.01 26.81
N ILE A 64 -27.20 5.86 25.79
CA ILE A 64 -26.01 6.67 25.46
C ILE A 64 -26.11 8.06 26.07
N VAL A 65 -27.19 8.80 25.73
CA VAL A 65 -27.37 10.20 26.14
C VAL A 65 -27.86 10.29 27.59
N LYS A 66 -28.47 9.22 28.15
CA LYS A 66 -28.87 9.07 29.57
C LYS A 66 -29.51 10.34 30.18
N GLY A 67 -30.37 11.03 29.44
CA GLY A 67 -31.06 12.24 29.91
C GLY A 67 -30.44 13.58 29.50
N ARG A 68 -29.26 13.61 28.86
CA ARG A 68 -28.66 14.82 28.23
C ARG A 68 -29.36 15.23 26.92
N VAL A 69 -30.68 15.06 26.87
CA VAL A 69 -31.50 15.35 25.67
C VAL A 69 -31.69 16.86 25.57
N GLY A 70 -31.31 17.45 24.43
CA GLY A 70 -31.35 18.91 24.21
C GLY A 70 -30.01 19.62 24.40
N GLU A 71 -28.97 18.91 24.84
CA GLU A 71 -27.62 19.45 24.84
C GLU A 71 -27.09 19.58 23.41
N ARG A 72 -26.33 20.65 23.14
CA ARG A 72 -25.75 20.91 21.83
C ARG A 72 -24.25 20.65 21.88
N VAL A 73 -23.76 19.96 20.86
CA VAL A 73 -22.33 19.77 20.62
C VAL A 73 -21.89 20.79 19.60
N THR A 74 -20.89 21.58 19.97
CA THR A 74 -20.23 22.52 19.07
C THR A 74 -19.25 21.74 18.19
N LEU A 75 -19.56 21.59 16.91
CA LEU A 75 -18.65 21.02 15.93
C LEU A 75 -17.91 22.15 15.22
N GLY A 76 -16.57 22.06 15.21
CA GLY A 76 -15.70 23.03 14.52
C GLY A 76 -14.73 23.74 15.47
N HIS A 77 -13.83 24.52 14.88
CA HIS A 77 -12.83 25.30 15.61
C HIS A 77 -12.87 26.75 15.10
N GLY A 78 -12.94 27.72 16.01
CA GLY A 78 -13.02 29.14 15.66
C GLY A 78 -14.34 29.56 14.98
N SER A 79 -14.24 30.30 13.88
CA SER A 79 -15.37 30.96 13.19
C SER A 79 -16.30 30.01 12.41
N VAL A 80 -15.93 28.74 12.26
CA VAL A 80 -16.75 27.70 11.60
C VAL A 80 -17.25 26.72 12.66
N SER A 81 -17.89 27.24 13.71
CA SER A 81 -18.53 26.43 14.75
C SER A 81 -20.03 26.31 14.49
N MET A 82 -20.52 25.08 14.39
CA MET A 82 -21.94 24.77 14.25
C MET A 82 -22.43 23.99 15.47
N ASN A 83 -23.53 24.46 16.08
CA ASN A 83 -24.13 23.80 17.23
C ASN A 83 -25.15 22.77 16.74
N ILE A 84 -24.83 21.48 16.86
CA ILE A 84 -25.70 20.37 16.49
C ILE A 84 -26.26 19.73 17.77
N ASP A 85 -27.51 19.29 17.76
CA ASP A 85 -28.09 18.50 18.85
C ASP A 85 -27.25 17.23 19.10
N LEU A 86 -26.87 16.98 20.35
CA LEU A 86 -26.12 15.81 20.79
C LEU A 86 -26.78 14.51 20.34
N VAL A 87 -28.12 14.48 20.35
CA VAL A 87 -28.89 13.33 19.89
C VAL A 87 -28.63 13.10 18.40
N LEU A 88 -28.85 14.11 17.55
CA LEU A 88 -28.62 14.03 16.10
C LEU A 88 -27.16 13.67 15.77
N TYR A 89 -26.20 14.27 16.48
CA TYR A 89 -24.78 13.95 16.31
C TYR A 89 -24.49 12.47 16.58
N THR A 90 -25.03 11.93 17.68
CA THR A 90 -24.86 10.51 18.04
C THR A 90 -25.54 9.59 17.02
N HIS A 91 -26.71 9.98 16.48
CA HIS A 91 -27.39 9.24 15.42
C HIS A 91 -26.51 9.16 14.16
N LEU A 92 -25.98 10.29 13.71
CA LEU A 92 -25.13 10.35 12.52
C LEU A 92 -23.85 9.53 12.71
N LEU A 93 -23.20 9.62 13.87
CA LEU A 93 -21.97 8.90 14.17
C LEU A 93 -22.16 7.37 14.12
N LEU A 94 -23.31 6.86 14.56
CA LEU A 94 -23.65 5.44 14.50
C LEU A 94 -24.13 5.01 13.11
N LEU A 95 -24.94 5.83 12.45
CA LEU A 95 -25.62 5.48 11.21
C LEU A 95 -24.69 5.55 9.99
N ILE A 96 -23.83 6.57 9.91
CA ILE A 96 -22.98 6.82 8.74
C ILE A 96 -22.07 5.62 8.42
N PRO A 97 -21.35 4.99 9.38
CA PRO A 97 -20.55 3.80 9.10
C PRO A 97 -21.39 2.64 8.56
N GLN A 98 -22.59 2.43 9.08
CA GLN A 98 -23.49 1.33 8.67
C GLN A 98 -23.99 1.53 7.24
N VAL A 99 -24.48 2.73 6.92
CA VAL A 99 -24.86 3.10 5.55
C VAL A 99 -23.66 2.99 4.61
N GLY A 100 -22.46 3.37 5.06
CA GLY A 100 -21.22 3.19 4.33
C GLY A 100 -20.91 1.73 3.99
N GLN A 101 -21.15 0.79 4.91
CA GLN A 101 -20.98 -0.65 4.66
C GLN A 101 -22.01 -1.19 3.68
N ILE A 102 -23.27 -0.78 3.80
CA ILE A 102 -24.33 -1.12 2.82
C ILE A 102 -23.90 -0.65 1.43
N MET A 103 -23.45 0.60 1.31
CA MET A 103 -22.96 1.15 0.05
C MET A 103 -21.79 0.33 -0.52
N LYS A 104 -20.79 0.00 0.32
CA LYS A 104 -19.65 -0.84 -0.06
C LYS A 104 -20.09 -2.22 -0.57
N PHE A 105 -21.06 -2.85 0.10
CA PHE A 105 -21.61 -4.14 -0.30
C PHE A 105 -22.18 -4.10 -1.72
N PHE A 106 -23.10 -3.16 -1.99
CA PHE A 106 -23.72 -3.03 -3.32
C PHE A 106 -22.73 -2.66 -4.41
N MET A 107 -21.68 -1.90 -4.06
CA MET A 107 -20.69 -1.42 -5.02
C MET A 107 -19.49 -2.36 -5.21
N ARG A 108 -19.27 -3.37 -4.36
CA ARG A 108 -18.03 -4.16 -4.30
C ARG A 108 -17.49 -4.60 -5.67
N LYS A 109 -18.32 -5.29 -6.47
CA LYS A 109 -17.94 -5.78 -7.81
C LYS A 109 -17.71 -4.65 -8.82
N ASN A 110 -18.61 -3.68 -8.88
CA ASN A 110 -18.52 -2.59 -9.85
C ASN A 110 -17.37 -1.64 -9.55
N LEU A 111 -17.08 -1.42 -8.26
CA LEU A 111 -15.98 -0.59 -7.80
C LEU A 111 -14.63 -1.20 -8.17
N ARG A 112 -14.50 -2.53 -8.10
CA ARG A 112 -13.31 -3.25 -8.56
C ARG A 112 -13.01 -2.98 -10.04
N ILE A 113 -14.03 -3.12 -10.88
CA ILE A 113 -13.92 -2.88 -12.33
C ILE A 113 -13.62 -1.40 -12.58
N ALA A 114 -14.29 -0.49 -11.87
CA ALA A 114 -14.09 0.95 -12.00
C ALA A 114 -12.65 1.37 -11.63
N ARG A 115 -12.08 0.81 -10.56
CA ARG A 115 -10.68 1.06 -10.15
C ARG A 115 -9.67 0.59 -11.20
N ALA A 116 -9.84 -0.63 -11.71
CA ALA A 116 -8.95 -1.18 -12.73
C ALA A 116 -9.05 -0.37 -14.04
N ARG A 117 -10.26 0.02 -14.43
CA ARG A 117 -10.51 0.89 -15.59
C ARG A 117 -9.92 2.29 -15.39
N ALA A 118 -10.07 2.89 -14.21
CA ALA A 118 -9.52 4.21 -13.92
C ALA A 118 -7.98 4.22 -14.06
N TYR A 119 -7.32 3.19 -13.52
CA TYR A 119 -5.87 3.01 -13.71
C TYR A 119 -5.51 2.88 -15.20
N ALA A 120 -6.18 1.98 -15.92
CA ALA A 120 -5.91 1.69 -17.33
C ALA A 120 -6.10 2.92 -18.24
N LEU A 121 -7.20 3.65 -18.05
CA LEU A 121 -7.48 4.89 -18.80
C LEU A 121 -6.46 5.98 -18.46
N THR A 122 -6.01 6.06 -17.20
CA THR A 122 -4.97 7.01 -16.82
C THR A 122 -3.65 6.71 -17.53
N VAL A 123 -3.24 5.44 -17.59
CA VAL A 123 -2.05 5.02 -18.34
C VAL A 123 -2.20 5.30 -19.84
N ALA A 124 -3.33 4.93 -20.44
CA ALA A 124 -3.61 5.18 -21.85
C ALA A 124 -3.59 6.68 -22.20
N SER A 125 -4.11 7.54 -21.32
CA SER A 125 -4.12 8.99 -21.50
C SER A 125 -2.73 9.61 -21.59
N ARG A 126 -1.68 8.90 -21.15
CA ARG A 126 -0.28 9.35 -21.25
C ARG A 126 0.29 9.22 -22.65
N LYS A 127 -0.42 8.53 -23.56
CA LYS A 127 -0.03 8.38 -24.97
C LYS A 127 1.39 7.82 -25.14
N LYS A 128 1.79 6.88 -24.27
CA LYS A 128 3.09 6.22 -24.33
C LYS A 128 2.93 4.81 -24.91
N PRO A 129 3.91 4.32 -25.70
CA PRO A 129 3.89 2.96 -26.25
C PRO A 129 4.14 1.91 -25.16
N GLN A 130 3.95 0.64 -25.47
CA GLN A 130 4.10 -0.45 -24.50
C GLN A 130 5.54 -0.57 -23.99
N GLU A 131 6.50 -0.34 -24.89
CA GLU A 131 7.94 -0.39 -24.65
C GLU A 131 8.38 0.63 -23.59
N PHE A 132 7.73 1.80 -23.55
CA PHE A 132 8.01 2.81 -22.53
C PHE A 132 7.81 2.27 -21.12
N TRP A 133 6.86 1.36 -20.93
CA TRP A 133 6.55 0.75 -19.62
C TRP A 133 7.26 -0.59 -19.39
N GLY A 134 7.97 -1.09 -20.40
CA GLY A 134 8.47 -2.45 -20.49
C GLY A 134 9.98 -2.58 -20.31
N LEU A 135 10.70 -1.55 -19.85
CA LEU A 135 12.17 -1.55 -19.76
C LEU A 135 12.74 -2.58 -18.78
N GLY A 136 11.91 -3.24 -17.98
CA GLY A 136 12.36 -4.11 -16.91
C GLY A 136 12.97 -3.32 -15.75
N TYR A 137 13.28 -4.01 -14.67
CA TYR A 137 13.82 -3.38 -13.46
C TYR A 137 15.26 -2.89 -13.68
N ILE A 138 15.51 -1.59 -13.47
CA ILE A 138 16.83 -0.97 -13.48
C ILE A 138 17.16 -0.51 -12.06
N GLU A 139 18.33 -0.91 -11.58
CA GLU A 139 18.83 -0.57 -10.24
C GLU A 139 19.20 0.91 -10.16
N GLU A 140 18.65 1.61 -9.16
CA GLU A 140 18.90 3.05 -8.96
C GLU A 140 19.94 3.31 -7.86
N TRP A 141 20.27 2.32 -7.03
CA TRP A 141 21.15 2.49 -5.88
C TRP A 141 22.51 1.84 -6.15
N GLN A 142 23.60 2.52 -5.77
CA GLN A 142 24.95 1.93 -5.89
C GLN A 142 25.12 0.69 -5.01
N GLN A 143 24.45 0.68 -3.87
CA GLN A 143 24.47 -0.42 -2.89
C GLN A 143 23.02 -0.79 -2.56
N PRO A 144 22.41 -1.72 -3.30
CA PRO A 144 21.05 -2.14 -3.05
C PRO A 144 20.91 -2.89 -1.71
N PRO A 145 19.77 -2.76 -1.02
CA PRO A 145 19.52 -3.54 0.19
C PRO A 145 19.44 -5.03 -0.16
N VAL A 146 20.23 -5.85 0.54
CA VAL A 146 20.28 -7.30 0.30
C VAL A 146 19.18 -7.97 1.14
N MET A 147 18.41 -8.87 0.51
CA MET A 147 17.45 -9.71 1.23
C MET A 147 18.16 -10.64 2.21
N THR A 148 17.67 -10.68 3.45
CA THR A 148 18.11 -11.73 4.38
C THR A 148 17.60 -13.10 3.93
N PRO A 149 18.26 -14.21 4.30
CA PRO A 149 17.82 -15.56 3.95
C PRO A 149 16.37 -15.86 4.37
N GLU A 150 15.96 -15.38 5.54
CA GLU A 150 14.58 -15.47 6.04
C GLU A 150 13.58 -14.75 5.13
N GLN A 151 13.91 -13.54 4.68
CA GLN A 151 13.06 -12.74 3.79
C GLN A 151 12.92 -13.36 2.40
N ARG A 152 14.00 -13.99 1.91
CA ARG A 152 14.01 -14.75 0.66
C ARG A 152 13.09 -15.98 0.76
N ALA A 153 13.15 -16.72 1.88
CA ALA A 153 12.26 -17.85 2.15
C ALA A 153 10.79 -17.43 2.27
N ALA A 154 10.53 -16.26 2.86
CA ALA A 154 9.19 -15.65 2.91
C ALA A 154 8.72 -15.04 1.57
N GLY A 155 9.53 -15.14 0.51
CA GLY A 155 9.19 -14.65 -0.83
C GLY A 155 8.98 -13.14 -0.91
N GLY A 156 9.68 -12.36 -0.08
CA GLY A 156 9.53 -10.89 -0.04
C GLY A 156 8.26 -10.40 0.66
N ARG A 157 7.49 -11.27 1.34
CA ARG A 157 6.34 -10.87 2.17
C ARG A 157 6.71 -10.26 3.52
N SER A 158 8.00 -10.16 3.84
CA SER A 158 8.52 -9.70 5.13
C SER A 158 8.46 -8.17 5.33
N HIS A 159 7.39 -7.51 4.89
CA HIS A 159 7.04 -6.17 5.38
C HIS A 159 6.03 -6.21 6.53
N GLU A 160 5.72 -7.40 7.07
CA GLU A 160 5.18 -7.47 8.44
C GLU A 160 6.25 -6.97 9.39
N GLU A 161 6.12 -5.71 9.80
CA GLU A 161 6.97 -5.12 10.83
C GLU A 161 6.87 -6.02 12.06
N LYS A 162 8.00 -6.43 12.64
CA LYS A 162 8.02 -7.22 13.89
C LYS A 162 7.15 -6.56 14.98
N TRP A 163 7.01 -5.24 14.92
CA TRP A 163 6.09 -4.43 15.71
C TRP A 163 4.59 -4.71 15.46
N LEU A 164 4.16 -4.99 14.22
CA LEU A 164 2.79 -5.47 13.92
C LEU A 164 2.52 -6.81 14.60
N ARG A 165 3.47 -7.75 14.56
CA ARG A 165 3.34 -9.06 15.22
C ARG A 165 3.26 -8.91 16.74
N TRP A 166 4.00 -7.95 17.29
CA TRP A 166 3.90 -7.54 18.71
C TRP A 166 2.58 -6.84 19.04
N PHE A 167 2.03 -6.02 18.14
CA PHE A 167 0.74 -5.32 18.27
C PHE A 167 -0.50 -6.21 18.07
N LEU A 168 -0.35 -7.30 17.32
CA LEU A 168 -1.37 -8.34 17.13
C LEU A 168 -1.29 -9.46 18.19
N TRP A 169 -0.34 -9.39 19.12
CA TRP A 169 -0.28 -10.31 20.26
C TRP A 169 -1.48 -10.08 21.20
N TRP A 170 -2.02 -11.14 21.80
CA TRP A 170 -3.25 -11.05 22.61
C TRP A 170 -3.18 -10.01 23.77
N PRO A 171 -2.07 -9.87 24.52
CA PRO A 171 -1.96 -8.86 25.58
C PRO A 171 -1.94 -7.42 25.04
N SER A 172 -1.26 -7.16 23.92
CA SER A 172 -1.29 -5.85 23.28
C SER A 172 -2.66 -5.59 22.68
N GLN A 173 -3.36 -6.58 22.11
CA GLN A 173 -4.76 -6.45 21.71
C GLN A 173 -5.67 -6.08 22.88
N MET A 174 -5.42 -6.56 24.10
CA MET A 174 -6.21 -6.22 25.29
C MET A 174 -5.92 -4.80 25.79
N LEU A 175 -4.65 -4.39 25.89
CA LEU A 175 -4.25 -3.02 26.20
C LEU A 175 -4.72 -2.04 25.14
N LEU A 176 -4.57 -2.42 23.88
CA LEU A 176 -5.02 -1.64 22.75
C LEU A 176 -6.54 -1.59 22.72
N ARG A 177 -7.27 -2.67 23.04
CA ARG A 177 -8.70 -2.60 23.29
C ARG A 177 -9.01 -1.70 24.50
N GLN A 178 -8.21 -1.68 25.56
CA GLN A 178 -8.42 -0.75 26.67
C GLN A 178 -8.26 0.72 26.21
N PHE A 179 -7.27 1.03 25.38
CA PHE A 179 -6.96 2.39 24.92
C PHE A 179 -7.73 2.83 23.64
N ILE A 180 -8.11 1.88 22.77
CA ILE A 180 -8.91 2.06 21.53
C ILE A 180 -10.41 1.84 21.79
N LEU A 181 -10.78 0.90 22.68
CA LEU A 181 -12.13 0.77 23.27
C LEU A 181 -12.31 1.65 24.53
N LEU A 182 -11.56 2.75 24.62
CA LEU A 182 -11.91 3.92 25.43
C LEU A 182 -12.74 4.98 24.64
N PRO A 183 -13.64 4.67 23.67
CA PRO A 183 -14.45 5.66 22.97
C PRO A 183 -15.65 6.07 23.85
N LEU A 184 -15.35 6.46 25.08
CA LEU A 184 -16.19 7.35 25.87
C LEU A 184 -15.54 8.73 26.00
N ARG A 185 -14.40 8.97 25.33
CA ARG A 185 -13.87 10.32 25.11
C ARG A 185 -14.21 10.79 23.68
N PRO A 186 -15.16 11.72 23.52
CA PRO A 186 -15.60 12.22 22.23
C PRO A 186 -14.52 12.96 21.41
N GLU A 187 -13.32 13.15 21.97
CA GLU A 187 -12.25 13.94 21.34
C GLU A 187 -11.42 13.20 20.26
N LEU A 188 -11.49 11.87 20.11
CA LEU A 188 -10.57 11.13 19.20
C LEU A 188 -11.22 10.09 18.25
N PRO A 189 -12.26 10.44 17.47
CA PRO A 189 -12.81 9.56 16.42
C PRO A 189 -11.81 9.25 15.27
N LEU A 190 -10.71 10.01 15.18
CA LEU A 190 -9.75 9.93 14.08
C LEU A 190 -8.52 9.06 14.37
N LEU A 191 -8.23 8.73 15.63
CA LEU A 191 -6.98 8.04 16.00
C LEU A 191 -6.95 6.60 15.46
N LEU A 192 -8.05 5.87 15.57
CA LEU A 192 -8.14 4.49 15.10
C LEU A 192 -7.91 4.37 13.57
N PRO A 193 -8.61 5.13 12.71
CA PRO A 193 -8.32 5.15 11.27
C PRO A 193 -6.86 5.49 10.93
N ILE A 194 -6.22 6.39 11.67
CA ILE A 194 -4.81 6.77 11.50
C ILE A 194 -3.89 5.59 11.81
N VAL A 195 -4.08 4.91 12.94
CA VAL A 195 -3.26 3.75 13.33
C VAL A 195 -3.41 2.62 12.32
N ILE A 196 -4.64 2.31 11.89
CA ILE A 196 -4.88 1.27 10.89
C ILE A 196 -4.24 1.66 9.54
N ALA A 197 -4.27 2.94 9.16
CA ALA A 197 -3.62 3.44 7.95
C ALA A 197 -2.10 3.31 8.02
N ALA A 198 -1.49 3.61 9.16
CA ALA A 198 -0.04 3.46 9.36
C ALA A 198 0.39 2.00 9.20
N VAL A 199 -0.33 1.11 9.89
CA VAL A 199 -0.11 -0.35 9.85
C VAL A 199 -0.24 -0.93 8.43
N ARG A 200 -1.23 -0.48 7.65
CA ARG A 200 -1.51 -1.00 6.30
C ARG A 200 -0.85 -0.22 5.16
N SER A 201 -0.01 0.77 5.50
CA SER A 201 0.52 1.73 4.53
C SER A 201 1.23 1.06 3.35
N VAL A 202 2.30 0.30 3.60
CA VAL A 202 3.10 -0.35 2.55
C VAL A 202 2.25 -1.30 1.69
N GLY A 203 1.42 -2.14 2.33
CA GLY A 203 0.55 -3.07 1.63
C GLY A 203 -0.45 -2.38 0.71
N THR A 204 -1.00 -1.24 1.14
CA THR A 204 -1.92 -0.44 0.31
C THR A 204 -1.21 0.13 -0.93
N ALA A 205 -0.01 0.69 -0.76
CA ALA A 205 0.76 1.22 -1.88
C ALA A 205 1.21 0.13 -2.86
N GLN A 206 1.69 -1.01 -2.34
CA GLN A 206 2.06 -2.18 -3.15
C GLN A 206 0.86 -2.70 -3.96
N TYR A 207 -0.32 -2.77 -3.34
CA TYR A 207 -1.55 -3.17 -4.01
C TYR A 207 -1.92 -2.21 -5.15
N LEU A 208 -1.82 -0.90 -4.92
CA LEU A 208 -2.11 0.12 -5.93
C LEU A 208 -1.10 0.08 -7.10
N HIS A 209 0.15 -0.30 -6.84
CA HIS A 209 1.22 -0.46 -7.85
C HIS A 209 1.29 -1.83 -8.50
N LYS A 210 0.47 -2.79 -8.09
CA LYS A 210 0.45 -4.13 -8.70
C LYS A 210 0.37 -4.12 -10.24
N PRO A 211 -0.48 -3.30 -10.90
CA PRO A 211 -0.52 -3.25 -12.36
C PRO A 211 0.79 -2.75 -12.99
N TYR A 212 1.48 -1.80 -12.34
CA TYR A 212 2.78 -1.29 -12.79
C TYR A 212 3.84 -2.40 -12.74
N PHE A 213 3.94 -3.13 -11.62
CA PHE A 213 4.88 -4.25 -11.50
C PHE A 213 4.60 -5.36 -12.52
N ALA A 214 3.33 -5.64 -12.78
CA ALA A 214 2.91 -6.62 -13.78
C ALA A 214 3.29 -6.17 -15.21
N GLN A 215 3.07 -4.90 -15.54
CA GLN A 215 3.41 -4.33 -16.84
C GLN A 215 4.91 -4.35 -17.10
N LYS A 216 5.72 -4.05 -16.08
CA LYS A 216 7.18 -4.09 -16.12
C LYS A 216 7.78 -5.50 -15.98
N ARG A 217 6.93 -6.53 -15.81
CA ARG A 217 7.31 -7.94 -15.65
C ARG A 217 8.32 -8.19 -14.52
N MET A 218 8.19 -7.44 -13.42
CA MET A 218 9.10 -7.58 -12.29
C MET A 218 8.89 -8.92 -11.57
N THR A 219 9.99 -9.59 -11.20
CA THR A 219 9.93 -10.77 -10.34
C THR A 219 9.58 -10.37 -8.90
N LYS A 220 9.11 -11.33 -8.07
CA LYS A 220 8.82 -11.05 -6.65
C LYS A 220 10.03 -10.48 -5.90
N GLN A 221 11.24 -10.90 -6.27
CA GLN A 221 12.47 -10.39 -5.70
C GLN A 221 12.73 -8.93 -6.11
N GLN A 222 12.57 -8.61 -7.39
CA GLN A 222 12.69 -7.23 -7.89
C GLN A 222 11.63 -6.30 -7.28
N ILE A 223 10.39 -6.79 -7.10
CA ILE A 223 9.32 -6.01 -6.45
C ILE A 223 9.69 -5.68 -5.01
N TRP A 224 10.21 -6.65 -4.26
CA TRP A 224 10.64 -6.40 -2.88
C TRP A 224 11.78 -5.38 -2.85
N LEU A 225 12.78 -5.53 -3.72
CA LEU A 225 13.93 -4.65 -3.80
C LEU A 225 13.49 -3.21 -4.12
N TRP A 226 12.63 -3.06 -5.13
CA TRP A 226 12.01 -1.79 -5.53
C TRP A 226 11.28 -1.09 -4.38
N ILE A 227 10.53 -1.85 -3.59
CA ILE A 227 9.75 -1.32 -2.47
C ILE A 227 10.67 -0.96 -1.30
N GLU A 228 11.70 -1.78 -0.99
CA GLU A 228 12.60 -1.50 0.13
C GLU A 228 13.46 -0.26 -0.14
N GLU A 229 13.96 -0.06 -1.36
CA GLU A 229 14.63 1.19 -1.78
C GLU A 229 13.73 2.41 -1.55
N ARG A 230 12.43 2.28 -1.80
CA ARG A 230 11.45 3.38 -1.73
C ARG A 230 10.51 3.25 -0.54
N LYS A 231 10.96 2.61 0.55
CA LYS A 231 10.10 2.20 1.66
C LYS A 231 9.26 3.33 2.22
N TRP A 232 9.86 4.49 2.48
CA TRP A 232 9.13 5.66 3.01
C TRP A 232 8.22 6.31 1.97
N ALA A 233 8.53 6.20 0.67
CA ALA A 233 7.64 6.68 -0.38
C ALA A 233 6.37 5.82 -0.44
N TYR A 234 6.54 4.49 -0.43
CA TYR A 234 5.43 3.54 -0.37
C TYR A 234 4.64 3.66 0.94
N ARG A 235 5.31 3.85 2.10
CA ARG A 235 4.64 4.10 3.38
C ARG A 235 3.81 5.38 3.35
N SER A 236 4.38 6.49 2.92
CA SER A 236 3.69 7.78 2.97
C SER A 236 2.51 7.83 1.98
N PHE A 237 2.70 7.40 0.73
CA PHE A 237 1.63 7.31 -0.25
C PHE A 237 0.52 6.35 0.19
N GLY A 238 0.90 5.16 0.67
CA GLY A 238 -0.03 4.14 1.12
C GLY A 238 -0.78 4.54 2.39
N PHE A 239 -0.12 5.23 3.32
CA PHE A 239 -0.74 5.80 4.52
C PHE A 239 -1.85 6.78 4.13
N THR A 240 -1.54 7.79 3.32
CA THR A 240 -2.51 8.80 2.90
C THR A 240 -3.65 8.17 2.11
N SER A 241 -3.35 7.26 1.18
CA SER A 241 -4.37 6.54 0.40
C SER A 241 -5.31 5.75 1.30
N ALA A 242 -4.76 4.97 2.23
CA ALA A 242 -5.55 4.14 3.13
C ALA A 242 -6.34 4.98 4.14
N LEU A 243 -5.81 6.13 4.58
CA LEU A 243 -6.51 7.05 5.47
C LEU A 243 -7.75 7.66 4.77
N LEU A 244 -7.58 8.12 3.53
CA LEU A 244 -8.66 8.70 2.73
C LEU A 244 -9.74 7.66 2.38
N GLU A 245 -9.37 6.41 2.09
CA GLU A 245 -10.32 5.31 1.83
C GLU A 245 -11.15 4.90 3.05
N ARG A 246 -10.68 5.23 4.27
CA ARG A 246 -11.41 4.96 5.52
C ARG A 246 -12.49 5.98 5.83
N LEU A 247 -12.50 7.12 5.15
CA LEU A 247 -13.59 8.08 5.29
C LEU A 247 -14.91 7.42 4.86
N PRO A 248 -15.96 7.47 5.69
CA PRO A 248 -17.24 6.85 5.34
C PRO A 248 -17.82 7.55 4.11
N ILE A 249 -18.37 6.76 3.18
CA ILE A 249 -18.98 7.21 1.92
C ILE A 249 -17.96 7.85 0.96
N ILE A 250 -17.31 8.95 1.33
CA ILE A 250 -16.32 9.69 0.53
C ILE A 250 -15.10 8.80 0.20
N GLY A 251 -14.71 7.90 1.10
CA GLY A 251 -13.62 6.95 0.86
C GLY A 251 -13.83 6.04 -0.35
N LEU A 252 -15.09 5.85 -0.81
CA LEU A 252 -15.38 5.13 -2.05
C LEU A 252 -14.83 5.88 -3.27
N LEU A 253 -14.96 7.21 -3.31
CA LEU A 253 -14.39 8.05 -4.36
C LEU A 253 -12.86 8.01 -4.31
N PHE A 254 -12.29 8.12 -3.10
CA PHE A 254 -10.85 8.03 -2.92
C PHE A 254 -10.29 6.68 -3.37
N SER A 255 -11.03 5.59 -3.20
CA SER A 255 -10.58 4.29 -3.70
C SER A 255 -10.41 4.24 -5.22
N ILE A 256 -11.13 5.07 -5.98
CA ILE A 256 -10.95 5.22 -7.43
C ILE A 256 -9.82 6.21 -7.70
N SER A 257 -9.84 7.37 -7.05
CA SER A 257 -8.84 8.42 -7.30
C SER A 257 -7.43 8.01 -6.91
N ASN A 258 -7.26 7.20 -5.86
CA ASN A 258 -5.96 6.64 -5.46
C ASN A 258 -5.38 5.71 -6.53
N ASN A 259 -6.22 4.99 -7.29
CA ASN A 259 -5.76 4.19 -8.43
C ASN A 259 -5.28 5.08 -9.59
N ILE A 260 -5.93 6.22 -9.82
CA ILE A 260 -5.46 7.23 -10.78
C ILE A 260 -4.13 7.84 -10.29
N GLY A 261 -4.05 8.20 -9.02
CA GLY A 261 -2.82 8.67 -8.37
C GLY A 261 -1.65 7.70 -8.52
N ALA A 262 -1.89 6.43 -8.25
CA ALA A 262 -0.93 5.35 -8.43
C ALA A 262 -0.47 5.17 -9.89
N ALA A 263 -1.37 5.30 -10.87
CA ALA A 263 -0.99 5.27 -12.29
C ALA A 263 -0.10 6.47 -12.68
N MET A 264 -0.35 7.64 -12.10
CA MET A 264 0.48 8.83 -12.32
C MET A 264 1.83 8.72 -11.63
N TRP A 265 1.86 8.18 -10.41
CA TRP A 265 3.11 7.92 -9.73
C TRP A 265 3.95 6.88 -10.49
N ALA A 266 3.32 5.81 -10.97
CA ALA A 266 3.97 4.81 -11.84
C ALA A 266 4.55 5.43 -13.12
N HIS A 267 3.83 6.36 -13.76
CA HIS A 267 4.33 7.10 -14.92
C HIS A 267 5.63 7.86 -14.59
N ASP A 268 5.62 8.62 -13.50
CA ASP A 268 6.76 9.47 -13.13
C ASP A 268 7.96 8.63 -12.65
N LEU A 269 7.71 7.48 -12.01
CA LEU A 269 8.74 6.48 -11.71
C LEU A 269 9.36 5.90 -12.98
N GLU A 270 8.55 5.62 -14.02
CA GLU A 270 9.08 5.07 -15.27
C GLU A 270 9.95 6.10 -15.99
N LYS A 271 9.53 7.36 -16.03
CA LYS A 271 10.36 8.44 -16.60
C LYS A 271 11.73 8.54 -15.93
N ARG A 272 11.75 8.44 -14.61
CA ARG A 272 13.00 8.39 -13.85
C ARG A 272 13.86 7.18 -14.27
N GLN A 273 13.26 6.01 -14.43
CA GLN A 273 13.96 4.82 -14.90
C GLN A 273 14.56 4.98 -16.30
N HIS A 274 13.88 5.68 -17.22
CA HIS A 274 14.46 6.05 -18.52
C HIS A 274 15.69 6.94 -18.38
N LEU A 275 15.72 7.87 -17.42
CA LEU A 275 16.89 8.71 -17.18
C LEU A 275 18.11 7.88 -16.72
N PHE A 276 17.89 6.86 -15.89
CA PHE A 276 18.95 5.89 -15.52
C PHE A 276 19.35 5.01 -16.69
N ALA A 277 18.39 4.53 -17.50
CA ALA A 277 18.65 3.72 -18.69
C ALA A 277 19.53 4.46 -19.71
N HIS A 278 19.33 5.77 -19.86
CA HIS A 278 20.10 6.63 -20.74
C HIS A 278 21.39 7.17 -20.12
N GLY A 279 21.73 6.77 -18.88
CA GLY A 279 22.94 7.20 -18.19
C GLY A 279 22.97 8.69 -17.81
N ILE A 280 21.84 9.39 -17.89
CA ILE A 280 21.70 10.79 -17.49
C ILE A 280 21.74 10.89 -15.96
N LEU A 281 21.06 9.97 -15.29
CA LEU A 281 21.16 9.79 -13.85
C LEU A 281 22.07 8.61 -13.54
N GLN A 282 23.01 8.83 -12.62
CA GLN A 282 23.88 7.78 -12.11
C GLN A 282 23.27 7.15 -10.84
N PRO A 283 23.53 5.85 -10.58
CA PRO A 283 23.09 5.21 -9.37
C PRO A 283 23.49 6.02 -8.13
N LEU A 284 22.55 6.16 -7.20
CA LEU A 284 22.68 7.02 -6.03
C LEU A 284 23.58 6.36 -4.97
N PRO A 285 24.58 7.08 -4.42
CA PRO A 285 25.31 6.62 -3.25
C PRO A 285 24.40 6.65 -2.01
N PRO A 286 24.67 5.83 -0.97
CA PRO A 286 23.84 5.75 0.25
C PRO A 286 23.60 7.11 0.94
N ALA A 287 24.56 8.04 0.85
CA ALA A 287 24.43 9.37 1.44
C ALA A 287 23.43 10.30 0.70
N ARG A 288 23.06 10.00 -0.55
CA ARG A 288 22.24 10.88 -1.41
C ARG A 288 20.86 10.32 -1.74
N VAL A 289 20.47 9.14 -1.25
CA VAL A 289 19.18 8.51 -1.59
C VAL A 289 17.95 9.32 -1.13
N GLY A 290 18.10 10.15 -0.09
CA GLY A 290 17.00 10.93 0.49
C GLY A 290 15.97 10.07 1.22
N ILE A 291 15.01 10.70 1.90
CA ILE A 291 14.01 9.96 2.70
C ILE A 291 13.12 9.06 1.85
N PHE A 292 12.78 9.48 0.63
CA PHE A 292 11.87 8.75 -0.27
C PHE A 292 12.58 7.83 -1.26
N GLY A 293 13.91 7.73 -1.21
CA GLY A 293 14.70 6.90 -2.12
C GLY A 293 14.82 7.43 -3.55
N SER A 294 14.34 8.65 -3.81
CA SER A 294 14.36 9.32 -5.12
C SER A 294 15.49 10.35 -5.28
N GLY A 295 16.44 10.40 -4.36
CA GLY A 295 17.44 11.46 -4.31
C GLY A 295 16.91 12.74 -3.67
N THR A 296 17.72 13.80 -3.70
CA THR A 296 17.30 15.11 -3.23
C THR A 296 16.70 15.93 -4.38
N PRO A 297 15.73 16.85 -4.12
CA PRO A 297 15.19 17.72 -5.17
C PRO A 297 16.27 18.55 -5.88
N ARG A 298 17.41 18.79 -5.21
CA ARG A 298 18.56 19.51 -5.77
C ARG A 298 19.28 18.73 -6.88
N ASP A 299 19.08 17.42 -6.96
CA ASP A 299 19.67 16.58 -8.02
C ASP A 299 18.90 16.71 -9.35
N ILE A 300 17.71 17.33 -9.34
CA ILE A 300 16.93 17.64 -10.55
C ILE A 300 17.42 18.98 -11.13
N THR A 301 18.54 18.93 -11.85
CA THR A 301 19.06 20.12 -12.55
C THR A 301 18.23 20.42 -13.80
N THR A 302 18.31 21.66 -14.28
CA THR A 302 17.64 22.08 -15.52
C THR A 302 18.02 21.18 -16.71
N GLU A 303 19.27 20.71 -16.76
CA GLU A 303 19.76 19.79 -17.79
C GLU A 303 19.04 18.44 -17.75
N VAL A 304 18.82 17.88 -16.56
CA VAL A 304 18.06 16.63 -16.38
C VAL A 304 16.63 16.81 -16.87
N VAL A 305 16.00 17.94 -16.54
CA VAL A 305 14.63 18.25 -17.00
C VAL A 305 14.56 18.39 -18.52
N VAL A 306 15.57 19.01 -19.15
CA VAL A 306 15.64 19.12 -20.61
C VAL A 306 15.84 17.75 -21.25
N ALA A 307 16.75 16.94 -20.72
CA ALA A 307 17.00 15.59 -21.22
C ALA A 307 15.77 14.68 -21.06
N GLU A 308 15.06 14.78 -19.94
CA GLU A 308 13.78 14.10 -19.73
C GLU A 308 12.77 14.47 -20.81
N LYS A 309 12.59 15.76 -21.09
CA LYS A 309 11.66 16.23 -22.15
C LYS A 309 12.05 15.70 -23.53
N GLN A 310 13.35 15.63 -23.84
CA GLN A 310 13.84 15.08 -25.11
C GLN A 310 13.51 13.59 -25.23
N ILE A 311 13.71 12.81 -24.17
CA ILE A 311 13.33 11.39 -24.14
C ILE A 311 11.81 11.24 -24.25
N GLU A 312 11.04 12.04 -23.50
CA GLU A 312 9.58 12.03 -23.56
C GLU A 312 9.05 12.31 -24.98
N ALA A 313 9.66 13.26 -25.70
CA ALA A 313 9.29 13.61 -27.07
C ALA A 313 9.46 12.41 -28.02
N ARG A 314 10.59 11.68 -27.91
CA ARG A 314 10.87 10.49 -28.73
C ARG A 314 9.82 9.38 -28.55
N TRP A 315 9.35 9.18 -27.31
CA TRP A 315 8.33 8.19 -27.02
C TRP A 315 6.94 8.56 -27.51
N SER A 316 6.65 9.87 -27.64
CA SER A 316 5.31 10.35 -27.98
C SER A 316 4.97 10.18 -29.47
N THR A 317 5.96 9.89 -30.32
CA THR A 317 5.79 9.64 -31.76
C THR A 317 5.30 8.21 -32.05
N ARG A 318 5.35 7.31 -31.07
CA ARG A 318 5.02 5.89 -31.22
C ARG A 318 3.53 5.60 -30.92
N PRO A 319 2.96 4.49 -31.41
CA PRO A 319 1.56 4.16 -31.16
C PRO A 319 1.25 4.01 -29.67
N VAL A 320 0.07 4.49 -29.26
CA VAL A 320 -0.35 4.52 -27.86
C VAL A 320 -0.66 3.13 -27.35
N PHE A 321 -0.14 2.80 -26.17
CA PHE A 321 -0.47 1.58 -25.48
C PHE A 321 -1.78 1.70 -24.70
N HIS A 322 -2.66 0.72 -24.90
CA HIS A 322 -3.85 0.52 -24.10
C HIS A 322 -3.65 -0.69 -23.18
N PRO A 323 -3.43 -0.48 -21.87
CA PRO A 323 -3.27 -1.60 -20.94
C PRO A 323 -4.53 -2.44 -20.86
N GLN A 324 -4.33 -3.76 -20.85
CA GLN A 324 -5.40 -4.71 -20.53
C GLN A 324 -5.88 -4.44 -19.10
N VAL A 325 -7.20 -4.41 -18.91
CA VAL A 325 -7.80 -4.19 -17.58
C VAL A 325 -7.58 -5.47 -16.75
N ILE A 326 -6.54 -5.47 -15.93
CA ILE A 326 -6.26 -6.60 -15.01
C ILE A 326 -7.29 -6.56 -13.88
N GLU A 327 -8.24 -7.50 -13.90
CA GLU A 327 -9.13 -7.70 -12.76
C GLU A 327 -8.33 -8.25 -11.56
N ARG A 328 -8.30 -7.50 -10.45
CA ARG A 328 -7.61 -7.92 -9.22
C ARG A 328 -8.50 -8.87 -8.41
N PRO A 329 -7.99 -9.98 -7.86
CA PRO A 329 -8.78 -10.87 -7.01
C PRO A 329 -9.18 -10.21 -5.68
N ASP A 330 -10.35 -10.59 -5.15
CA ASP A 330 -10.95 -9.97 -3.95
C ASP A 330 -10.15 -10.24 -2.65
N SER A 331 -9.36 -11.31 -2.60
CA SER A 331 -8.55 -11.71 -1.44
C SER A 331 -7.31 -10.85 -1.21
N GLU A 332 -6.99 -9.97 -2.16
CA GLU A 332 -5.75 -9.18 -2.15
C GLU A 332 -6.00 -7.71 -1.80
N TYR A 333 -7.26 -7.31 -1.60
CA TYR A 333 -7.59 -6.06 -0.91
C TYR A 333 -7.40 -6.29 0.60
N PRO A 334 -6.63 -5.47 1.32
CA PRO A 334 -6.46 -5.63 2.77
C PRO A 334 -7.70 -5.25 3.61
N ASP A 335 -8.89 -5.09 3.00
CA ASP A 335 -10.14 -4.82 3.70
C ASP A 335 -11.07 -6.06 3.68
N VAL A 336 -11.36 -6.53 4.90
CA VAL A 336 -12.34 -7.55 5.30
C VAL A 336 -11.99 -9.00 4.94
N ALA A 337 -10.84 -9.47 5.41
CA ALA A 337 -10.86 -10.75 6.13
C ALA A 337 -10.79 -10.39 7.63
N PRO A 338 -11.80 -10.72 8.47
CA PRO A 338 -11.48 -10.89 9.88
C PRO A 338 -10.29 -11.88 9.95
N PRO A 339 -9.37 -11.76 10.91
CA PRO A 339 -8.48 -12.88 11.18
C PRO A 339 -9.39 -14.11 11.30
N SER A 340 -9.18 -15.12 10.45
CA SER A 340 -9.88 -16.39 10.58
C SER A 340 -9.45 -16.97 11.93
N TYR A 341 -10.21 -16.64 12.97
CA TYR A 341 -10.03 -17.13 14.33
C TYR A 341 -10.29 -18.63 14.42
N GLU A 342 -10.74 -19.26 13.33
CA GLU A 342 -10.92 -20.71 13.20
C GLU A 342 -9.62 -21.50 13.46
N ALA A 343 -8.45 -20.95 13.13
CA ALA A 343 -7.18 -21.61 13.44
C ALA A 343 -6.79 -21.55 14.93
N SER A 344 -7.33 -20.57 15.68
CA SER A 344 -7.08 -20.41 17.11
C SER A 344 -8.11 -21.15 17.96
N ALA A 345 -9.37 -21.23 17.52
CA ALA A 345 -10.42 -21.97 18.23
C ALA A 345 -10.17 -23.48 18.22
N ALA A 346 -9.63 -24.04 17.14
CA ALA A 346 -9.23 -25.45 17.09
C ALA A 346 -8.07 -25.77 18.05
N GLY A 347 -7.11 -24.86 18.21
CA GLY A 347 -6.00 -25.01 19.16
C GLY A 347 -6.44 -24.85 20.63
N VAL A 348 -7.41 -23.96 20.91
CA VAL A 348 -7.95 -23.75 22.26
C VAL A 348 -8.92 -24.88 22.65
N ALA A 349 -9.70 -25.43 21.71
CA ALA A 349 -10.53 -26.60 21.96
C ALA A 349 -9.70 -27.87 22.18
N ALA A 350 -8.59 -28.04 21.45
CA ALA A 350 -7.64 -29.14 21.68
C ALA A 350 -6.90 -29.01 23.02
N ALA A 351 -6.56 -27.79 23.44
CA ALA A 351 -5.93 -27.54 24.74
C ALA A 351 -6.91 -27.69 25.93
N ALA A 352 -8.19 -27.32 25.74
CA ALA A 352 -9.23 -27.52 26.75
C ALA A 352 -9.66 -29.00 26.89
N ALA A 353 -9.65 -29.77 25.80
CA ALA A 353 -9.88 -31.21 25.84
C ALA A 353 -8.74 -31.98 26.53
N ALA A 354 -7.49 -31.49 26.42
CA ALA A 354 -6.34 -32.07 27.12
C ALA A 354 -6.29 -31.74 28.63
N ALA A 355 -6.98 -30.67 29.07
CA ALA A 355 -7.04 -30.26 30.48
C ALA A 355 -8.21 -30.90 31.26
N GLY A 356 -9.13 -31.59 30.57
CA GLY A 356 -10.36 -32.13 31.17
C GLY A 356 -10.31 -33.60 31.62
N SER A 357 -9.22 -34.33 31.36
CA SER A 357 -9.15 -35.75 31.77
C SER A 357 -7.79 -36.15 32.34
N SER A 358 -7.63 -36.07 33.65
CA SER A 358 -6.87 -37.08 34.41
C SER A 358 -7.01 -36.86 35.92
N THR A 359 -8.09 -37.37 36.50
CA THR A 359 -8.06 -37.89 37.86
C THR A 359 -7.35 -39.24 37.85
N GLY A 360 -6.17 -39.29 38.46
CA GLY A 360 -5.57 -40.44 39.15
C GLY A 360 -5.40 -41.77 38.41
N LYS A 361 -4.15 -42.12 38.09
CA LYS A 361 -3.50 -43.35 38.60
C LYS A 361 -1.98 -43.33 38.33
N SER A 362 -1.23 -43.69 39.36
CA SER A 362 0.22 -43.82 39.40
C SER A 362 0.70 -45.03 38.59
N SER A 363 1.72 -44.84 37.75
CA SER A 363 2.65 -45.90 37.35
C SER A 363 3.89 -45.30 36.70
N ALA A 364 5.05 -45.65 37.23
CA ALA A 364 6.39 -45.14 36.90
C ALA A 364 6.90 -45.60 35.53
N ILE A 365 7.53 -44.70 34.75
CA ILE A 365 8.39 -45.07 33.61
C ILE A 365 9.63 -44.14 33.51
N LYS A 366 10.77 -44.72 33.94
CA LYS A 366 12.14 -44.70 33.38
C LYS A 366 12.65 -43.48 32.59
N VAL A 367 13.64 -42.80 33.18
CA VAL A 367 14.56 -41.84 32.54
C VAL A 367 15.70 -42.59 31.82
N PRO A 368 16.02 -42.29 30.55
CA PRO A 368 17.27 -42.77 29.93
C PRO A 368 18.46 -41.84 30.25
N PRO A 369 19.67 -42.39 30.48
CA PRO A 369 20.86 -41.64 30.89
C PRO A 369 21.59 -40.98 29.71
N PRO A 370 22.45 -39.97 29.95
CA PRO A 370 23.24 -39.32 28.93
C PRO A 370 24.53 -40.11 28.64
N LEU A 371 24.98 -40.08 27.39
CA LEU A 371 26.24 -40.69 26.94
C LEU A 371 27.06 -39.68 26.09
N PRO A 372 28.39 -39.84 26.00
CA PRO A 372 29.33 -38.86 26.54
C PRO A 372 30.25 -38.23 25.48
N ALA A 373 31.05 -37.25 25.90
CA ALA A 373 32.09 -36.61 25.10
C ALA A 373 33.36 -37.49 24.97
N ARG A 374 33.98 -37.53 23.78
CA ARG A 374 35.44 -37.70 23.61
C ARG A 374 35.97 -37.42 22.17
N THR A 375 36.86 -36.42 22.08
CA THR A 375 38.21 -36.38 21.45
C THR A 375 38.50 -36.94 20.03
N SER A 376 38.77 -36.00 19.10
CA SER A 376 39.96 -35.81 18.21
C SER A 376 40.66 -36.94 17.43
N ALA A 377 40.82 -36.69 16.10
CA ALA A 377 41.91 -37.02 15.14
C ALA A 377 41.36 -37.67 13.84
N ALA A 378 41.79 -37.44 12.60
CA ALA A 378 42.70 -36.49 11.94
C ALA A 378 42.46 -36.64 10.40
N THR A 379 42.85 -35.61 9.62
CA THR A 379 43.15 -35.64 8.17
C THR A 379 41.95 -35.71 7.20
N THR A 380 41.64 -34.68 6.40
CA THR A 380 42.26 -34.50 5.06
C THR A 380 41.93 -33.12 4.47
N SER A 381 42.98 -32.42 4.05
CA SER A 381 43.12 -31.51 2.89
C SER A 381 42.25 -30.24 2.76
N THR A 382 42.95 -29.13 3.04
CA THR A 382 42.89 -27.80 2.43
C THR A 382 42.62 -27.81 0.92
N ALA A 383 41.60 -27.07 0.46
CA ALA A 383 41.53 -26.57 -0.91
C ALA A 383 40.91 -25.17 -0.94
N VAL A 384 41.80 -24.17 -1.03
CA VAL A 384 41.52 -22.78 -1.39
C VAL A 384 41.05 -22.75 -2.85
N PRO A 385 39.98 -22.02 -3.22
CA PRO A 385 39.61 -21.86 -4.62
C PRO A 385 40.67 -21.03 -5.36
N PRO A 386 41.06 -21.41 -6.60
CA PRO A 386 42.13 -20.72 -7.32
C PRO A 386 41.76 -19.29 -7.74
N PRO A 387 42.72 -18.36 -7.78
CA PRO A 387 42.51 -16.98 -8.22
C PRO A 387 42.25 -16.88 -9.72
N LEU A 388 41.39 -15.92 -10.11
CA LEU A 388 41.07 -15.57 -11.49
C LEU A 388 42.34 -15.15 -12.27
N PRO A 389 42.46 -15.53 -13.56
CA PRO A 389 43.60 -15.14 -14.38
C PRO A 389 43.62 -13.62 -14.65
N PRO A 390 44.81 -13.00 -14.79
CA PRO A 390 44.96 -11.57 -14.98
C PRO A 390 44.36 -11.10 -16.31
N ARG A 391 43.65 -9.97 -16.28
CA ARG A 391 43.23 -9.21 -17.46
C ARG A 391 44.48 -8.80 -18.23
N HIS A 392 44.59 -9.22 -19.48
CA HIS A 392 45.52 -8.61 -20.43
C HIS A 392 45.06 -7.19 -20.72
N ASP A 393 45.89 -6.23 -20.31
CA ASP A 393 45.83 -4.84 -20.75
C ASP A 393 46.11 -4.79 -22.25
N VAL A 394 45.05 -4.60 -23.05
CA VAL A 394 45.21 -4.17 -24.43
C VAL A 394 45.52 -2.68 -24.39
N LYS A 395 46.81 -2.36 -24.49
CA LYS A 395 47.28 -1.05 -24.96
C LYS A 395 46.73 -0.84 -26.38
N LEU A 396 45.82 0.12 -26.52
CA LEU A 396 45.54 0.75 -27.80
C LEU A 396 46.38 2.03 -27.82
N ASP A 397 47.50 1.94 -28.53
CA ASP A 397 48.34 3.07 -28.85
C ASP A 397 47.59 4.06 -29.76
N ALA A 398 47.90 5.33 -29.56
CA ALA A 398 47.42 6.47 -30.31
C ALA A 398 48.01 6.51 -31.74
N GLU A 399 47.44 7.42 -32.53
CA GLU A 399 47.89 7.91 -33.84
C GLU A 399 47.54 7.04 -35.06
N THR A 400 46.61 7.53 -35.89
CA THR A 400 46.91 7.90 -37.29
C THR A 400 45.74 8.72 -37.87
N SER A 401 46.03 10.00 -38.11
CA SER A 401 45.63 10.87 -39.24
C SER A 401 44.28 10.66 -39.96
N MET A 402 43.51 11.75 -39.96
CA MET A 402 42.57 12.13 -41.04
C MET A 402 43.25 12.09 -42.42
N PRO A 403 42.47 11.92 -43.49
CA PRO A 403 42.48 12.94 -44.53
C PRO A 403 41.06 13.38 -44.89
N GLY A 404 40.88 14.69 -45.01
CA GLY A 404 39.70 15.27 -45.62
C GLY A 404 39.65 14.99 -47.12
N ALA A 405 38.44 14.76 -47.62
CA ALA A 405 38.05 15.05 -49.00
C ALA A 405 36.53 15.17 -49.06
N LEU A 406 36.10 16.33 -49.59
CA LEU A 406 34.75 16.78 -49.97
C LEU A 406 33.89 17.44 -48.88
#